data_AF-A0A3N4LNE7-F1
#
_entry.id   AF-A0A3N4LNE7-F1
#
_cell.length_a   1.000
_cell.length_b   1.000
_cell.length_c   1.000
_cell.angle_alpha   90.00
_cell.angle_beta   90.00
_cell.angle_gamma   90.00
#
_symmetry.space_group_name_H-M   'P 1'
#
loop_
_entity.id
_entity.type
_entity.pdbx_description
1 polymer ?
#
loop_
_entity_poly.entity_id
_entity_poly.type
_entity_poly.pdbx_seq_one_letter_code
_entity_poly.pdbx_strand_id
1 'polypeptide(L)'
;MPQDLPPVGGYGPVQFKRNLPVRGFRPAYYIYGMGVLMTYGFYEAIKAIKEQQELAREKQWSRLHLIPVLQAEQDRDLVRRTLANSEREKFLMKDVKGWEYGSVYNTDKFVKPTYVVTPMKAEKSEVPIRVTGGAA
;
A
#
# COMPACT_ATOMS: atom_id res chain seq x y z
N MET A 1 -83.22 -18.85 34.39
CA MET A 1 -81.86 -19.42 34.22
C MET A 1 -81.12 -19.21 35.54
N PRO A 2 -80.44 -20.23 36.08
CA PRO A 2 -79.67 -20.10 37.31
C PRO A 2 -78.57 -19.05 37.14
N GLN A 3 -78.39 -18.21 38.16
CA GLN A 3 -77.48 -17.07 38.13
C GLN A 3 -76.08 -17.49 38.58
N ASP A 4 -75.07 -17.24 37.74
CA ASP A 4 -73.68 -17.58 38.04
C ASP A 4 -73.14 -16.69 39.15
N LEU A 5 -72.78 -17.32 40.27
CA LEU A 5 -72.28 -16.68 41.47
C LEU A 5 -70.84 -17.15 41.73
N PRO A 6 -69.98 -16.30 42.32
CA PRO A 6 -68.64 -16.71 42.69
C PRO A 6 -68.68 -17.82 43.74
N PRO A 7 -67.67 -18.71 43.76
CA PRO A 7 -67.59 -19.77 44.77
C PRO A 7 -67.55 -19.17 46.18
N VAL A 8 -68.13 -19.86 47.17
CA VAL A 8 -68.28 -19.37 48.56
C VAL A 8 -66.94 -18.98 49.21
N GLY A 9 -65.82 -19.54 48.73
CA GLY A 9 -64.46 -19.21 49.16
C GLY A 9 -63.73 -18.12 48.36
N GLY A 10 -64.39 -17.49 47.39
CA GLY A 10 -63.80 -16.48 46.51
C GLY A 10 -62.83 -17.04 45.45
N TYR A 11 -62.27 -16.15 44.63
CA TYR A 11 -61.22 -16.50 43.67
C TYR A 11 -59.83 -16.45 44.31
N GLY A 12 -58.92 -17.28 43.81
CA GLY A 12 -57.52 -17.28 44.25
C GLY A 12 -56.85 -15.91 44.01
N PRO A 13 -55.81 -15.58 44.80
CA PRO A 13 -55.14 -14.28 44.68
C PRO A 13 -54.44 -14.15 43.33
N VAL A 14 -54.86 -13.16 42.54
CA VAL A 14 -54.24 -12.82 41.27
C VAL A 14 -53.07 -11.87 41.52
N GLN A 15 -51.89 -12.20 40.98
CA GLN A 15 -50.71 -11.37 41.12
C GLN A 15 -50.81 -10.12 40.23
N PHE A 16 -51.26 -9.02 40.81
CA PHE A 16 -51.39 -7.72 40.13
C PHE A 16 -50.10 -6.88 40.14
N LYS A 17 -49.08 -7.30 40.91
CA LYS A 17 -47.81 -6.58 41.05
C LYS A 17 -46.78 -7.05 40.03
N ARG A 18 -45.99 -6.10 39.53
CA ARG A 18 -44.93 -6.34 38.55
C ARG A 18 -43.83 -7.24 39.12
N ASN A 19 -43.65 -8.43 38.56
CA ASN A 19 -42.61 -9.39 38.95
C ASN A 19 -41.45 -9.38 37.94
N LEU A 20 -40.63 -8.33 37.96
CA LEU A 20 -39.42 -8.27 37.13
C LEU A 20 -38.18 -8.45 38.03
N PRO A 21 -37.59 -9.66 38.09
CA PRO A 21 -36.36 -9.88 38.83
C PRO A 21 -35.19 -9.23 38.08
N VAL A 22 -34.45 -8.37 38.78
CA VAL A 22 -33.21 -7.79 38.24
C VAL A 22 -32.15 -8.87 38.25
N ARG A 23 -31.89 -9.48 37.08
CA ARG A 23 -30.90 -10.55 36.91
C ARG A 23 -29.59 -9.99 36.36
N GLY A 24 -28.47 -10.50 36.84
CA GLY A 24 -27.12 -10.17 36.37
C GLY A 24 -26.14 -9.92 37.50
N PHE A 25 -24.86 -9.76 37.15
CA PHE A 25 -23.82 -9.35 38.08
C PHE A 25 -23.84 -7.83 38.28
N ARG A 26 -23.18 -7.36 39.35
CA ARG A 26 -23.02 -5.91 39.55
C ARG A 26 -22.21 -5.32 38.37
N PRO A 27 -22.51 -4.09 37.91
CA PRO A 27 -21.82 -3.44 36.78
C PRO A 27 -20.29 -3.46 36.88
N ALA A 28 -19.75 -3.37 38.10
CA ALA A 28 -18.32 -3.41 38.37
C ALA A 28 -17.62 -4.69 37.85
N TYR A 29 -18.28 -5.85 37.93
CA TYR A 29 -17.69 -7.11 37.46
C TYR A 29 -17.58 -7.15 35.93
N TYR A 30 -18.51 -6.52 35.21
CA TYR A 30 -18.42 -6.40 33.75
C TYR A 30 -17.27 -5.49 33.33
N ILE A 31 -17.07 -4.37 34.03
CA ILE A 31 -15.95 -3.47 33.75
C ILE A 31 -14.62 -4.17 34.03
N TYR A 32 -14.54 -4.93 35.12
CA TYR A 32 -13.34 -5.71 35.44
C TYR A 32 -13.05 -6.79 34.39
N GLY A 33 -14.07 -7.57 34.00
CA GLY A 33 -13.93 -8.59 32.96
C GLY A 33 -13.50 -8.00 31.61
N MET A 34 -14.11 -6.88 31.22
CA MET A 34 -13.72 -6.13 30.02
C MET A 34 -12.28 -5.63 30.10
N GLY A 35 -11.90 -5.06 31.24
CA GLY A 35 -10.55 -4.55 31.48
C GLY A 35 -9.48 -5.63 31.31
N VAL A 36 -9.70 -6.81 31.90
CA VAL A 36 -8.78 -7.96 31.79
C VAL A 36 -8.68 -8.47 30.36
N LEU A 37 -9.81 -8.57 29.64
CA LEU A 37 -9.81 -9.00 28.24
C LEU A 37 -9.06 -8.01 27.34
N MET A 38 -9.26 -6.71 27.55
CA MET A 38 -8.57 -5.68 26.79
C MET A 38 -7.07 -5.66 27.08
N THR A 39 -6.66 -5.72 28.35
CA THR A 39 -5.23 -5.72 28.69
C THR A 39 -4.51 -6.92 28.08
N TYR A 40 -5.14 -8.10 28.10
CA TYR A 40 -4.59 -9.28 27.43
C TYR A 40 -4.55 -9.11 25.90
N GLY A 41 -5.60 -8.57 25.29
CA GLY A 41 -5.62 -8.28 23.86
C GLY A 41 -4.51 -7.33 23.42
N PHE A 42 -4.25 -6.26 24.19
CA PHE A 42 -3.15 -5.33 23.91
C PHE A 42 -1.78 -5.96 24.08
N TYR A 43 -1.59 -6.83 25.08
CA TYR A 43 -0.34 -7.57 25.26
C TYR A 43 0.01 -8.40 24.02
N GLU A 44 -0.96 -9.16 23.51
CA GLU A 44 -0.75 -10.01 22.34
C GLU A 44 -0.60 -9.23 21.03
N ALA A 45 -1.31 -8.10 20.90
CA ALA A 45 -1.11 -7.18 19.77
C ALA A 45 0.32 -6.60 19.76
N ILE A 46 0.85 -6.18 20.91
CA ILE A 46 2.21 -5.63 21.01
C ILE A 46 3.25 -6.70 20.63
N LYS A 47 3.05 -7.95 21.03
CA LYS A 47 3.92 -9.06 20.65
C LYS A 47 3.92 -9.27 19.14
N ALA A 48 2.74 -9.29 18.51
CA ALA A 48 2.61 -9.42 17.05
C ALA A 48 3.26 -8.25 16.29
N ILE A 49 3.11 -7.01 16.78
CA ILE A 49 3.74 -5.83 16.17
C ILE A 49 5.26 -5.96 16.16
N LYS A 50 5.87 -6.46 17.25
CA LYS A 50 7.32 -6.69 17.30
C LYS A 50 7.77 -7.71 16.26
N GLU A 51 7.04 -8.80 16.11
CA GLU A 51 7.33 -9.81 15.09
C GLU A 51 7.23 -9.22 13.66
N GLN A 52 6.17 -8.45 13.38
CA GLN A 52 6.03 -7.76 12.09
C GLN A 52 7.16 -6.78 11.81
N GLN A 53 7.68 -6.10 12.83
CA GLN A 53 8.83 -5.21 12.69
C GLN A 53 10.11 -5.98 12.34
N GLU A 54 10.33 -7.15 12.92
CA GLU A 54 11.46 -8.01 12.57
C GLU A 54 11.36 -8.51 11.12
N LEU A 55 10.17 -8.95 10.69
CA LEU A 55 9.92 -9.35 9.29
C LEU A 55 10.09 -8.17 8.31
N ALA A 56 9.62 -6.98 8.69
CA ALA A 56 9.80 -5.78 7.88
C ALA A 56 11.29 -5.40 7.78
N ARG A 57 12.04 -5.55 8.87
CA ARG A 57 13.49 -5.33 8.90
C ARG A 57 14.20 -6.31 7.98
N GLU A 58 13.87 -7.61 8.05
CA GLU A 58 14.40 -8.63 7.14
C GLU A 58 14.14 -8.27 5.67
N LYS A 59 12.90 -7.90 5.34
CA LYS A 59 12.53 -7.45 3.99
C LYS A 59 13.29 -6.19 3.55
N GLN A 60 13.51 -5.24 4.46
CA GLN A 60 14.31 -4.04 4.17
C GLN A 60 15.77 -4.39 3.89
N TRP A 61 16.36 -5.28 4.69
CA TRP A 61 17.71 -5.78 4.45
C TRP A 61 17.82 -6.54 3.13
N SER A 62 16.89 -7.44 2.82
CA SER A 62 16.92 -8.17 1.55
C SER A 62 16.88 -7.21 0.36
N ARG A 63 16.06 -6.15 0.44
CA ARG A 63 16.02 -5.10 -0.57
C ARG A 63 17.33 -4.31 -0.64
N LEU A 64 17.91 -3.90 0.50
CA LEU A 64 19.15 -3.13 0.53
C LEU A 64 20.30 -3.86 -0.17
N HIS A 65 20.38 -5.18 -0.03
CA HIS A 65 21.40 -5.99 -0.71
C HIS A 65 21.17 -6.10 -2.22
N LEU A 66 19.92 -6.03 -2.69
CA LEU A 66 19.57 -6.12 -4.11
C LEU A 66 19.62 -4.77 -4.84
N ILE A 67 19.40 -3.65 -4.13
CA ILE A 67 19.38 -2.29 -4.72
C ILE A 67 20.60 -1.99 -5.58
N PRO A 68 21.86 -2.27 -5.18
CA PRO A 68 23.03 -1.90 -5.97
C PRO A 68 23.06 -2.54 -7.37
N VAL A 69 22.67 -3.81 -7.48
CA VAL A 69 22.64 -4.53 -8.76
C VAL A 69 21.56 -3.96 -9.66
N LEU A 70 20.34 -3.80 -9.15
CA LEU A 70 19.20 -3.25 -9.90
C LEU A 70 19.46 -1.80 -10.35
N GLN A 71 20.07 -0.99 -9.48
CA GLN A 71 20.43 0.38 -9.80
C GLN A 71 21.50 0.43 -10.91
N ALA A 72 22.52 -0.44 -10.84
CA ALA A 72 23.54 -0.51 -11.88
C ALA A 72 23.00 -0.98 -13.23
N GLU A 73 22.05 -1.93 -13.25
CA GLU A 73 21.35 -2.34 -14.47
C GLU A 73 20.54 -1.18 -15.06
N GLN A 74 19.76 -0.50 -14.23
CA GLN A 74 18.97 0.66 -14.65
C GLN A 74 19.86 1.79 -15.19
N ASP A 75 20.99 2.07 -14.55
CA ASP A 75 21.90 3.13 -14.98
C ASP A 75 22.58 2.79 -16.33
N ARG A 76 22.93 1.52 -16.58
CA ARG A 76 23.42 1.06 -17.90
C ARG A 76 22.38 1.24 -18.99
N ASP A 77 21.14 0.82 -18.74
CA ASP A 77 20.04 0.96 -19.70
C ASP A 77 19.70 2.43 -19.98
N LEU A 78 19.76 3.27 -18.96
CA LEU A 78 19.53 4.70 -19.08
C LEU A 78 20.58 5.35 -19.97
N VAL A 79 21.88 5.09 -19.73
CA VAL A 79 22.96 5.61 -20.58
C VAL A 79 22.82 5.14 -22.02
N ARG A 80 22.47 3.87 -22.23
CA ARG A 80 22.23 3.33 -23.59
C ARG A 80 21.11 4.08 -24.31
N ARG A 81 20.00 4.35 -23.62
CA ARG A 81 18.85 5.05 -24.21
C ARG A 81 19.14 6.52 -24.46
N THR A 82 19.84 7.20 -23.55
CA THR A 82 20.19 8.62 -23.72
C THR A 82 21.15 8.80 -24.89
N LEU A 83 22.21 7.99 -24.99
CA LEU A 83 23.13 8.04 -26.13
C LEU A 83 22.43 7.75 -27.46
N ALA A 84 21.57 6.73 -27.51
CA ALA A 84 20.82 6.43 -28.73
C ALA A 84 19.84 7.56 -29.11
N ASN A 85 19.20 8.21 -28.15
CA ASN A 85 18.33 9.36 -28.42
C ASN A 85 19.14 10.56 -28.92
N SER A 86 20.29 10.83 -28.30
CA SER A 86 21.22 11.87 -28.70
C SER A 86 21.71 11.72 -30.13
N GLU A 87 22.07 10.49 -30.55
CA GLU A 87 22.48 10.20 -31.92
C GLU A 87 21.33 10.38 -32.92
N ARG A 88 20.12 9.92 -32.57
CA ARG A 88 18.92 10.11 -33.40
C ARG A 88 18.59 11.59 -33.58
N GLU A 89 18.66 12.37 -32.51
CA GLU A 89 18.36 13.79 -32.54
C GLU A 89 19.34 14.54 -33.45
N LYS A 90 20.65 14.27 -33.33
CA LYS A 90 21.68 14.85 -34.21
C LYS A 90 21.42 14.55 -35.68
N PHE A 91 20.99 13.33 -35.99
CA PHE A 91 20.71 12.93 -37.37
C PHE A 91 19.46 13.62 -37.93
N LEU A 92 18.38 13.69 -37.14
CA LEU A 92 17.11 14.27 -37.57
C LEU A 92 17.14 15.80 -37.67
N MET A 93 17.90 16.46 -36.78
CA MET A 93 17.91 17.93 -36.68
C MET A 93 19.02 18.60 -37.48
N LYS A 94 19.77 17.84 -38.30
CA LYS A 94 20.90 18.35 -39.10
C LYS A 94 20.53 19.51 -40.04
N ASP A 95 19.30 19.52 -40.56
CA ASP A 95 18.83 20.46 -41.58
C ASP A 95 18.07 21.66 -40.95
N VAL A 96 17.88 21.69 -39.63
CA VAL A 96 17.10 22.72 -38.93
C VAL A 96 18.00 23.87 -38.49
N LYS A 97 17.78 25.06 -39.06
CA LYS A 97 18.56 26.27 -38.76
C LYS A 97 18.33 26.74 -37.33
N GLY A 98 19.41 26.85 -36.54
CA GLY A 98 19.38 27.34 -35.15
C GLY A 98 19.16 26.25 -34.09
N TRP A 99 19.16 24.97 -34.48
CA TRP A 99 19.15 23.86 -33.51
C TRP A 99 20.57 23.55 -33.04
N GLU A 100 20.82 23.73 -31.74
CA GLU A 100 22.08 23.34 -31.11
C GLU A 100 21.87 22.07 -30.28
N TYR A 101 22.65 21.04 -30.58
CA TYR A 101 22.64 19.80 -29.80
C TYR A 101 23.34 20.04 -28.45
N GLY A 102 22.64 19.82 -27.33
CA GLY A 102 23.21 20.02 -26.01
C GLY A 102 22.20 19.92 -24.87
N SER A 103 22.67 20.18 -23.65
CA SER A 103 21.80 20.31 -22.48
C SER A 103 21.04 21.64 -22.54
N VAL A 104 19.74 21.62 -22.26
CA VAL A 104 18.92 22.83 -22.05
C VAL A 104 19.35 23.57 -20.78
N TYR A 105 19.96 22.86 -19.84
CA TYR A 105 20.41 23.41 -18.58
C TYR A 105 21.84 23.93 -18.69
N ASN A 106 22.08 25.11 -18.11
CA ASN A 106 23.40 25.77 -18.02
C ASN A 106 24.35 25.10 -17.02
N THR A 107 24.08 23.86 -16.58
CA THR A 107 24.89 23.14 -15.60
C THR A 107 25.53 21.93 -16.27
N ASP A 108 26.80 21.66 -15.94
CA ASP A 108 27.56 20.50 -16.45
C ASP A 108 27.13 19.15 -15.83
N LYS A 109 26.08 19.15 -15.00
CA LYS A 109 25.58 17.96 -14.31
C LYS A 109 24.64 17.20 -15.23
N PHE A 110 24.72 15.88 -15.18
CA PHE A 110 23.74 15.03 -15.84
C PHE A 110 22.37 15.18 -15.17
N VAL A 111 21.36 15.59 -15.95
CA VAL A 111 19.97 15.67 -15.53
C VAL A 111 19.19 14.53 -16.16
N LYS A 112 18.52 13.73 -15.34
CA LYS A 112 17.68 12.63 -15.83
C LYS A 112 16.49 13.21 -16.62
N PRO A 113 16.18 12.70 -17.82
CA PRO A 113 15.04 13.18 -18.59
C PRO A 113 13.73 12.84 -17.88
N THR A 114 12.87 13.84 -17.65
CA THR A 114 11.56 13.68 -16.99
C THR A 114 10.55 12.96 -17.88
N TYR A 115 10.63 13.18 -19.18
CA TYR A 115 9.71 12.61 -20.16
C TYR A 115 10.47 11.69 -21.11
N VAL A 116 9.89 10.54 -21.40
CA VAL A 116 10.38 9.61 -22.42
C VAL A 116 9.41 9.65 -23.58
N VAL A 117 9.94 9.82 -24.79
CA VAL A 117 9.13 9.81 -26.01
C VAL A 117 8.61 8.39 -26.21
N THR A 118 7.33 8.16 -25.92
CA THR A 118 6.65 6.90 -26.22
C THR A 118 6.12 6.94 -27.65
N PRO A 119 6.29 5.87 -28.44
CA PRO A 119 5.80 5.83 -29.82
C PRO A 119 4.26 5.93 -29.84
N MET A 120 3.72 6.78 -30.72
CA MET A 120 2.27 6.96 -30.90
C MET A 120 1.64 5.77 -31.66
N LYS A 121 2.45 5.04 -32.42
CA LYS A 121 2.13 3.74 -33.05
C LYS A 121 3.43 2.93 -33.13
N ALA A 122 3.35 1.61 -32.91
CA ALA A 122 4.49 0.71 -32.95
C ALA A 122 4.98 0.52 -34.39
N GLU A 123 5.74 1.48 -34.92
CA GLU A 123 6.32 1.39 -36.26
C GLU A 123 7.85 1.32 -36.18
N LYS A 124 8.43 0.48 -37.04
CA LYS A 124 9.86 0.11 -37.04
C LYS A 124 10.70 1.35 -37.33
N SER A 125 11.57 1.76 -36.40
CA SER A 125 12.48 2.89 -36.63
C SER A 125 13.47 2.58 -37.75
N GLU A 126 13.51 3.42 -38.79
CA GLU A 126 14.41 3.33 -39.95
C GLU A 126 15.87 3.67 -39.62
N VAL A 127 16.13 4.20 -38.42
CA VAL A 127 17.49 4.53 -37.99
C VAL A 127 18.28 3.24 -37.76
N PRO A 128 19.48 3.07 -38.36
CA PRO A 128 20.30 1.91 -38.09
C PRO A 128 20.68 1.90 -36.61
N ILE A 129 20.10 0.98 -35.84
CA ILE A 129 20.57 0.67 -34.50
C ILE A 129 21.94 0.04 -34.70
N ARG A 130 23.03 0.83 -34.62
CA ARG A 130 24.37 0.26 -34.46
C ARG A 130 24.39 -0.45 -33.12
N VAL A 131 24.02 -1.72 -33.14
CA VAL A 131 24.40 -2.66 -32.09
C VAL A 131 25.91 -2.80 -32.26
N THR A 132 26.69 -1.98 -31.56
CA THR A 132 28.09 -2.30 -31.29
C THR A 132 28.09 -3.51 -30.35
N GLY A 133 27.83 -4.67 -30.94
CA GLY A 133 28.11 -5.95 -30.34
C GLY A 133 29.62 -6.18 -30.39
N GLY A 134 30.20 -6.41 -29.22
CA GLY A 134 31.48 -7.08 -29.03
C GLY A 134 32.71 -6.20 -29.10
N ALA A 135 33.37 -6.00 -27.96
CA ALA A 135 34.56 -6.80 -27.62
C ALA A 135 35.13 -6.40 -26.24
N ALA A 136 35.48 -7.44 -25.47
CA ALA A 136 36.37 -7.50 -24.30
C ALA A 136 35.98 -6.73 -23.02
#